data_AF-A0A453G2L5-F1
#
_entry.id   AF-A0A453G2L5-F1
#
_cell.length_a   1.000
_cell.length_b   1.000
_cell.length_c   1.000
_cell.angle_alpha   90.00
_cell.angle_beta   90.00
_cell.angle_gamma   90.00
#
_symmetry.space_group_name_H-M   'P 1'
#
loop_
_entity.id
_entity.type
_entity.pdbx_description
1 polymer ?
#
loop_
_entity_poly.entity_id
_entity_poly.type
_entity_poly.pdbx_seq_one_letter_code
_entity_poly.pdbx_strand_id
1 'polypeptide(L)'
;QLTAVSEERDRLRKDHNMLSNQKTRDGDDMSSKKMESDLSQMEKVVRELETTLHEQRELISQQHAELNLMNEKLSIEARKAKSLEREGDQLRSQVALLESKLGHGDYSASSTKVLRMVNTLAMDSEAKQTIEALQAELKKTKERLQAIEELKGQADAGTVVDANVAEKLAQLKNQVATLEKREERYKAVFLERISVFRKACCSLFGYQVNGYTSQHEIAQQVDIFIRKMNSIPAFTANLTMESFNKRSIC
;
A
#
# COMPACT_ATOMS: atom_id res chain seq x y z
N GLN A 1 70.71 -48.85 -3.07
CA GLN A 1 70.19 -49.25 -4.40
C GLN A 1 70.75 -48.37 -5.53
N LEU A 2 70.95 -47.06 -5.35
CA LEU A 2 71.59 -46.21 -6.38
C LEU A 2 73.08 -46.51 -6.68
N THR A 3 73.85 -47.00 -5.71
CA THR A 3 75.29 -47.31 -5.89
C THR A 3 75.53 -48.51 -6.80
N ALA A 4 74.73 -49.58 -6.63
CA ALA A 4 74.81 -50.78 -7.47
C ALA A 4 74.49 -50.47 -8.95
N VAL A 5 73.49 -49.61 -9.21
CA VAL A 5 73.12 -49.18 -10.56
C VAL A 5 74.23 -48.32 -11.20
N SER A 6 74.97 -47.54 -10.41
CA SER A 6 76.12 -46.77 -10.90
C SER A 6 77.29 -47.68 -11.29
N GLU A 7 77.61 -48.68 -10.47
CA GLU A 7 78.70 -49.62 -10.73
C GLU A 7 78.43 -50.53 -11.93
N GLU A 8 77.18 -50.98 -12.11
CA GLU A 8 76.76 -51.79 -13.24
C GLU A 8 76.84 -51.01 -14.56
N ARG A 9 76.45 -49.73 -14.55
CA ARG A 9 76.61 -48.82 -15.69
C ARG A 9 78.08 -48.60 -16.06
N ASP A 10 78.97 -48.49 -15.07
CA ASP A 10 80.40 -48.26 -15.32
C ASP A 10 81.09 -49.52 -15.88
N ARG A 11 80.64 -50.73 -15.48
CA ARG A 11 81.07 -51.99 -16.09
C ARG A 11 80.59 -52.14 -17.53
N LEU A 12 79.32 -51.87 -17.80
CA LEU A 12 78.74 -51.91 -19.14
C LEU A 12 79.44 -50.93 -20.10
N ARG A 13 79.82 -49.74 -19.61
CA ARG A 13 80.60 -48.76 -20.38
C ARG A 13 81.99 -49.30 -20.75
N LYS A 14 82.63 -50.02 -19.82
CA LYS A 14 83.96 -50.61 -20.05
C LYS A 14 83.90 -51.76 -21.06
N ASP A 15 82.87 -52.59 -20.97
CA ASP A 15 82.68 -53.72 -21.88
C ASP A 15 82.32 -53.26 -23.30
N HIS A 16 81.53 -52.19 -23.43
CA HIS A 16 81.23 -51.56 -24.72
C HIS A 16 82.49 -50.99 -25.40
N ASN A 17 83.39 -50.35 -24.64
CA ASN A 17 84.66 -49.86 -25.16
C ASN A 17 85.61 -50.99 -25.61
N MET A 18 85.55 -52.17 -24.97
CA MET A 18 86.36 -53.33 -25.37
C MET A 18 85.83 -54.01 -26.64
N LEU A 19 84.52 -54.02 -26.86
CA LEU A 19 83.89 -54.57 -28.08
C LEU A 19 84.07 -53.67 -29.31
N SER A 20 84.11 -52.36 -29.13
CA SER A 20 84.27 -51.37 -30.22
C SER A 20 85.65 -51.46 -30.90
N ASN A 21 86.71 -51.86 -30.18
CA ASN A 21 88.06 -51.97 -30.73
C ASN A 21 88.33 -53.24 -31.56
N GLN A 22 87.35 -54.11 -31.78
CA GLN A 22 87.55 -55.38 -32.50
C GLN A 22 86.46 -55.73 -33.51
N LYS A 23 86.21 -54.86 -34.51
CA LYS A 23 85.87 -55.23 -35.91
C LYS A 23 85.58 -53.97 -36.73
N THR A 24 86.50 -53.61 -37.61
CA THR A 24 86.18 -52.82 -38.82
C THR A 24 86.07 -53.80 -39.98
N ARG A 25 84.85 -54.10 -40.41
CA ARG A 25 84.54 -54.69 -41.70
C ARG A 25 83.51 -53.79 -42.36
N ASP A 26 83.83 -53.30 -43.56
CA ASP A 26 83.12 -52.26 -44.33
C ASP A 26 81.63 -52.52 -44.67
N GLY A 27 81.00 -53.56 -44.12
CA GLY A 27 79.55 -53.80 -44.17
C GLY A 27 78.76 -53.25 -42.97
N ASP A 28 79.41 -53.00 -41.83
CA ASP A 28 78.74 -52.52 -40.59
C ASP A 28 78.51 -51.00 -40.58
N ASP A 29 79.26 -50.24 -41.38
CA ASP A 29 79.20 -48.77 -41.42
C ASP A 29 77.86 -48.24 -41.96
N MET A 30 77.29 -48.87 -43.00
CA MET A 30 75.97 -48.49 -43.54
C MET A 30 74.81 -48.85 -42.62
N SER A 31 74.90 -49.97 -41.90
CA SER A 31 73.87 -50.38 -40.93
C SER A 31 73.91 -49.50 -39.68
N SER A 32 75.10 -49.13 -39.21
CA SER A 32 75.29 -48.22 -38.08
C SER A 32 74.77 -46.82 -38.39
N LYS A 33 75.10 -46.26 -39.56
CA LYS A 33 74.58 -44.96 -40.03
C LYS A 33 73.06 -44.92 -40.13
N LYS A 34 72.43 -46.01 -40.58
CA LYS A 34 70.96 -46.10 -40.64
C LYS A 34 70.35 -46.12 -39.24
N MET A 35 70.90 -46.91 -38.32
CA MET A 35 70.45 -46.96 -36.94
C MET A 35 70.64 -45.61 -36.22
N GLU A 36 71.73 -44.90 -36.48
CA GLU A 36 71.96 -43.53 -35.99
C GLU A 36 70.94 -42.52 -36.54
N SER A 37 70.59 -42.62 -37.82
CA SER A 37 69.55 -41.80 -38.44
C SER A 37 68.16 -42.09 -37.83
N ASP A 38 67.81 -43.36 -37.66
CA ASP A 38 66.54 -43.78 -37.07
C ASP A 38 66.44 -43.36 -35.59
N LEU A 39 67.54 -43.44 -34.83
CA LEU A 39 67.63 -42.94 -33.47
C LEU A 39 67.46 -41.41 -33.42
N SER A 40 68.13 -40.67 -34.31
CA SER A 40 67.99 -39.21 -34.41
C SER A 40 66.55 -38.80 -34.74
N GLN A 41 65.88 -39.56 -35.61
CA GLN A 41 64.47 -39.35 -35.95
C GLN A 41 63.55 -39.67 -34.76
N MET A 42 63.77 -40.79 -34.07
CA MET A 42 63.02 -41.16 -32.86
C MET A 42 63.19 -40.10 -31.77
N GLU A 43 64.40 -39.62 -31.51
CA GLU A 43 64.65 -38.54 -30.55
C GLU A 43 63.92 -37.25 -30.92
N LYS A 44 63.83 -36.91 -32.22
CA LYS A 44 63.06 -35.77 -32.68
C LYS A 44 61.57 -35.95 -32.37
N VAL A 45 61.01 -37.12 -32.65
CA VAL A 45 59.61 -37.45 -32.35
C VAL A 45 59.35 -37.43 -30.84
N VAL A 46 60.27 -37.96 -30.03
CA VAL A 46 60.15 -37.91 -28.56
C VAL A 46 60.13 -36.48 -28.07
N ARG A 47 61.02 -35.60 -28.57
CA ARG A 47 61.00 -34.17 -28.21
C ARG A 47 59.69 -33.46 -28.62
N GLU A 48 59.16 -33.77 -29.80
CA GLU A 48 57.86 -33.25 -30.27
C GLU A 48 56.69 -33.73 -29.39
N LEU A 49 56.70 -34.99 -28.97
CA LEU A 49 55.70 -35.52 -28.03
C LEU A 49 55.85 -34.92 -26.63
N GLU A 50 57.07 -34.75 -26.13
CA GLU A 50 57.35 -34.12 -24.83
C GLU A 50 56.88 -32.66 -24.78
N THR A 51 57.14 -31.90 -25.85
CA THR A 51 56.66 -30.51 -25.98
C THR A 51 55.14 -30.45 -26.04
N THR A 52 54.49 -31.29 -26.86
CA THR A 52 53.02 -31.36 -26.93
C THR A 52 52.40 -31.73 -25.58
N LEU A 53 52.99 -32.70 -24.87
CA LEU A 53 52.52 -33.15 -23.55
C LEU A 53 52.68 -32.03 -22.51
N HIS A 54 53.79 -31.29 -22.55
CA HIS A 54 53.99 -30.13 -21.70
C HIS A 54 52.95 -29.02 -21.97
N GLU A 55 52.70 -28.68 -23.23
CA GLU A 55 51.67 -27.71 -23.63
C GLU A 55 50.27 -28.13 -23.17
N GLN A 56 49.92 -29.41 -23.32
CA GLN A 56 48.66 -29.95 -22.82
C GLN A 56 48.53 -29.84 -21.31
N ARG A 57 49.61 -30.10 -20.55
CA ARG A 57 49.61 -29.94 -19.08
C ARG A 57 49.37 -28.49 -18.67
N GLU A 58 50.02 -27.54 -19.33
CA GLU A 58 49.82 -26.11 -19.07
C GLU A 58 48.38 -25.68 -19.38
N LEU A 59 47.82 -26.15 -20.50
CA LEU A 59 46.43 -25.85 -20.86
C LEU A 59 45.44 -26.45 -19.84
N ILE A 60 45.64 -27.68 -19.39
CA ILE A 60 44.84 -28.30 -18.34
C ILE A 60 44.95 -27.52 -17.03
N SER A 61 46.16 -27.07 -16.67
CA SER A 61 46.40 -26.26 -15.46
C SER A 61 45.63 -24.93 -15.53
N GLN A 62 45.69 -24.23 -16.67
CA GLN A 62 44.96 -22.98 -16.90
C GLN A 62 43.45 -23.18 -16.84
N GLN A 63 42.93 -24.20 -17.52
CA GLN A 63 41.50 -24.55 -17.48
C GLN A 63 41.03 -24.90 -16.07
N HIS A 64 41.85 -25.62 -15.29
CA HIS A 64 41.53 -25.95 -13.91
C HIS A 64 41.46 -24.69 -13.03
N ALA A 65 42.39 -23.75 -13.20
CA ALA A 65 42.36 -22.46 -12.51
C ALA A 65 41.10 -21.65 -12.86
N GLU A 66 40.73 -21.59 -14.15
CA GLU A 66 39.52 -20.90 -14.60
C GLU A 66 38.24 -21.54 -14.04
N LEU A 67 38.15 -22.88 -14.06
CA LEU A 67 37.03 -23.61 -13.48
C LEU A 67 36.89 -23.35 -11.97
N ASN A 68 38.01 -23.28 -11.24
CA ASN A 68 37.99 -22.97 -9.81
C ASN A 68 37.46 -21.56 -9.56
N LEU A 69 37.89 -20.58 -10.36
CA LEU A 69 37.39 -19.20 -10.27
C LEU A 69 35.89 -19.10 -10.62
N MET A 70 35.45 -19.79 -11.67
CA MET A 70 34.04 -19.89 -12.04
C MET A 70 33.20 -20.52 -10.92
N ASN A 71 33.70 -21.60 -10.30
CA ASN A 71 33.02 -22.28 -9.20
C ASN A 71 32.91 -21.40 -7.96
N GLU A 72 33.95 -20.60 -7.65
CA GLU A 72 33.90 -19.63 -6.56
C GLU A 72 32.85 -18.54 -6.82
N LYS A 73 32.82 -17.97 -8.03
CA LYS A 73 31.79 -17.01 -8.45
C LYS A 73 30.39 -17.59 -8.35
N LEU A 74 30.19 -18.82 -8.82
CA LEU A 74 28.92 -19.53 -8.73
C LEU A 74 28.49 -19.74 -7.28
N SER A 75 29.44 -20.08 -6.40
CA SER A 75 29.19 -20.23 -4.96
C SER A 75 28.76 -18.92 -4.30
N ILE A 76 29.40 -17.79 -4.65
CA ILE A 76 29.02 -16.46 -4.16
C ILE A 76 27.60 -16.11 -4.63
N GLU A 77 27.30 -16.29 -5.91
CA GLU A 77 25.97 -15.97 -6.46
C GLU A 77 24.88 -16.86 -5.86
N ALA A 78 25.16 -18.15 -5.62
CA ALA A 78 24.24 -19.04 -4.93
C ALA A 78 23.94 -18.60 -3.49
N ARG A 79 24.93 -18.04 -2.77
CA ARG A 79 24.70 -17.45 -1.44
C ARG A 79 23.85 -16.17 -1.53
N LYS A 80 24.10 -15.33 -2.52
CA LYS A 80 23.34 -14.10 -2.77
C LYS A 80 21.88 -14.38 -3.11
N ALA A 81 21.63 -15.37 -3.98
CA ALA A 81 20.28 -15.83 -4.31
C ALA A 81 19.51 -16.26 -3.05
N LYS A 82 20.12 -17.09 -2.19
CA LYS A 82 19.51 -17.49 -0.90
C LYS A 82 19.23 -16.31 0.02
N SER A 83 20.09 -15.29 0.02
CA SER A 83 19.87 -14.07 0.82
C SER A 83 18.66 -13.29 0.32
N LEU A 84 18.56 -13.09 -1.00
CA LEU A 84 17.45 -12.39 -1.63
C LEU A 84 16.12 -13.14 -1.47
N GLU A 85 16.14 -14.48 -1.50
CA GLU A 85 14.95 -15.29 -1.22
C GLU A 85 14.39 -15.03 0.19
N ARG A 86 15.27 -15.00 1.19
CA ARG A 86 14.89 -14.68 2.59
C ARG A 86 14.34 -13.27 2.73
N GLU A 87 14.97 -12.30 2.09
CA GLU A 87 14.47 -10.91 2.07
C GLU A 87 13.10 -10.83 1.40
N GLY A 88 12.91 -11.58 0.30
CA GLY A 88 11.61 -11.72 -0.36
C GLY A 88 10.53 -12.28 0.55
N ASP A 89 10.83 -13.33 1.34
CA ASP A 89 9.91 -13.88 2.34
C ASP A 89 9.58 -12.88 3.45
N GLN A 90 10.58 -12.12 3.92
CA GLN A 90 10.40 -11.06 4.91
C GLN A 90 9.51 -9.93 4.39
N LEU A 91 9.73 -9.47 3.15
CA LEU A 91 8.91 -8.44 2.52
C LEU A 91 7.48 -8.92 2.30
N ARG A 92 7.28 -10.15 1.82
CA ARG A 92 5.94 -10.76 1.70
C ARG A 92 5.20 -10.78 3.04
N SER A 93 5.90 -11.15 4.12
CA SER A 93 5.34 -11.16 5.48
C SER A 93 4.96 -9.75 5.97
N GLN A 94 5.79 -8.74 5.68
CA GLN A 94 5.50 -7.34 6.01
C GLN A 94 4.30 -6.81 5.23
N VAL A 95 4.21 -7.10 3.93
CA VAL A 95 3.05 -6.72 3.10
C VAL A 95 1.78 -7.34 3.65
N ALA A 96 1.75 -8.64 3.96
CA ALA A 96 0.58 -9.28 4.55
C ALA A 96 0.14 -8.65 5.87
N LEU A 97 1.11 -8.28 6.73
CA LEU A 97 0.83 -7.57 7.98
C LEU A 97 0.23 -6.18 7.73
N LEU A 98 0.81 -5.42 6.78
CA LEU A 98 0.34 -4.09 6.42
C LEU A 98 -1.04 -4.12 5.76
N GLU A 99 -1.30 -5.08 4.87
CA GLU A 99 -2.61 -5.30 4.23
C GLU A 99 -3.69 -5.61 5.27
N SER A 100 -3.37 -6.44 6.27
CA SER A 100 -4.26 -6.70 7.41
C SER A 100 -4.61 -5.42 8.18
N LYS A 101 -3.62 -4.54 8.39
CA LYS A 101 -3.82 -3.24 9.06
C LYS A 101 -4.57 -2.22 8.21
N LEU A 102 -4.35 -2.19 6.90
CA LEU A 102 -5.01 -1.27 5.96
C LEU A 102 -6.53 -1.42 5.97
N GLY A 103 -7.05 -2.63 6.14
CA GLY A 103 -8.49 -2.88 6.23
C GLY A 103 -9.14 -2.52 7.58
N HIS A 104 -8.35 -2.41 8.65
CA HIS A 104 -8.85 -2.20 10.01
C HIS A 104 -8.52 -0.81 10.58
N GLY A 105 -7.59 -0.09 9.94
CA GLY A 105 -7.01 1.17 10.43
C GLY A 105 -6.11 0.96 11.66
N ASP A 106 -5.25 1.94 11.96
CA ASP A 106 -4.41 1.92 13.17
C ASP A 106 -5.19 2.31 14.45
N TYR A 107 -6.41 1.77 14.59
CA TYR A 107 -7.22 2.04 15.77
C TYR A 107 -6.66 1.29 16.98
N SER A 108 -6.22 2.06 17.98
CA SER A 108 -5.86 1.52 19.29
C SER A 108 -6.77 2.12 20.36
N ALA A 109 -7.54 1.25 21.03
CA ALA A 109 -8.45 1.64 22.10
C ALA A 109 -7.74 2.26 23.33
N SER A 110 -6.44 1.99 23.51
CA SER A 110 -5.64 2.55 24.59
C SER A 110 -5.11 3.96 24.29
N SER A 111 -4.80 4.27 23.02
CA SER A 111 -4.28 5.58 22.62
C SER A 111 -5.37 6.54 22.12
N THR A 112 -6.46 6.00 21.57
CA THR A 112 -7.45 6.79 20.84
C THR A 112 -8.86 6.35 21.22
N LYS A 113 -9.59 7.24 21.92
CA LYS A 113 -11.03 7.07 22.14
C LYS A 113 -11.79 7.56 20.92
N VAL A 114 -12.27 6.63 20.11
CA VAL A 114 -13.19 6.95 19.00
C VAL A 114 -14.60 7.02 19.55
N LEU A 115 -15.08 8.24 19.76
CA LEU A 115 -16.48 8.50 20.07
C LEU A 115 -17.27 8.40 18.76
N ARG A 116 -17.90 7.25 18.53
CA ARG A 116 -18.98 7.19 17.57
C ARG A 116 -20.20 7.78 18.24
N MET A 117 -20.72 8.86 17.68
CA MET A 117 -22.11 9.23 17.95
C MET A 117 -22.94 8.12 17.34
N VAL A 118 -23.20 7.07 18.12
CA VAL A 118 -24.31 6.16 17.83
C VAL A 118 -25.50 7.06 18.01
N ASN A 119 -25.90 7.66 16.91
CA ASN A 119 -27.24 8.15 16.84
C ASN A 119 -28.07 6.90 17.06
N THR A 120 -28.70 6.83 18.22
CA THR A 120 -29.96 6.13 18.39
C THR A 120 -31.05 6.76 17.51
N LEU A 121 -30.70 7.52 16.45
CA LEU A 121 -31.49 7.55 15.25
C LEU A 121 -31.25 6.19 14.60
N ALA A 122 -32.08 5.19 14.83
CA ALA A 122 -33.40 5.18 14.23
C ALA A 122 -33.44 5.56 12.74
N MET A 123 -32.45 6.14 12.05
CA MET A 123 -32.59 6.40 10.61
C MET A 123 -32.71 5.09 9.80
N ASP A 124 -31.90 4.08 10.14
CA ASP A 124 -32.05 2.75 9.52
C ASP A 124 -33.25 1.99 10.09
N SER A 125 -33.66 2.20 11.34
CA SER A 125 -34.81 1.49 11.92
C SER A 125 -36.16 2.13 11.61
N GLU A 126 -36.22 3.44 11.45
CA GLU A 126 -37.40 4.27 11.22
C GLU A 126 -37.71 4.27 9.73
N ALA A 127 -36.70 4.35 8.85
CA ALA A 127 -36.89 4.05 7.43
C ALA A 127 -37.36 2.60 7.25
N LYS A 128 -36.75 1.63 7.95
CA LYS A 128 -37.18 0.23 7.90
C LYS A 128 -38.58 0.01 8.48
N GLN A 129 -38.90 0.62 9.63
CA GLN A 129 -40.24 0.57 10.24
C GLN A 129 -41.29 1.26 9.36
N THR A 130 -40.94 2.37 8.70
CA THR A 130 -41.82 3.05 7.74
C THR A 130 -42.06 2.17 6.52
N ILE A 131 -41.02 1.53 5.99
CA ILE A 131 -41.14 0.59 4.87
C ILE A 131 -42.01 -0.60 5.27
N GLU A 132 -41.80 -1.20 6.45
CA GLU A 132 -42.62 -2.32 6.94
C GLU A 132 -44.08 -1.89 7.20
N ALA A 133 -44.32 -0.70 7.75
CA ALA A 133 -45.65 -0.14 7.96
C ALA A 133 -46.37 0.11 6.63
N LEU A 134 -45.69 0.71 5.64
CA LEU A 134 -46.24 0.94 4.30
C LEU A 134 -46.52 -0.39 3.58
N GLN A 135 -45.66 -1.40 3.72
CA GLN A 135 -45.90 -2.73 3.16
C GLN A 135 -47.13 -3.40 3.79
N ALA A 136 -47.31 -3.28 5.11
CA ALA A 136 -48.49 -3.79 5.81
C ALA A 136 -49.77 -3.06 5.40
N GLU A 137 -49.73 -1.73 5.25
CA GLU A 137 -50.85 -0.94 4.77
C GLU A 137 -51.22 -1.29 3.33
N LEU A 138 -50.25 -1.42 2.43
CA LEU A 138 -50.49 -1.84 1.05
C LEU A 138 -51.10 -3.24 0.95
N LYS A 139 -50.65 -4.17 1.80
CA LYS A 139 -51.26 -5.51 1.87
C LYS A 139 -52.72 -5.41 2.31
N LYS A 140 -52.99 -4.63 3.36
CA LYS A 140 -54.34 -4.43 3.92
C LYS A 140 -55.28 -3.71 2.94
N THR A 141 -54.80 -2.72 2.20
CA THR A 141 -55.61 -2.03 1.18
C THR A 141 -55.88 -2.94 -0.01
N LYS A 142 -54.90 -3.76 -0.42
CA LYS A 142 -55.10 -4.75 -1.47
C LYS A 142 -56.16 -5.79 -1.10
N GLU A 143 -56.11 -6.33 0.12
CA GLU A 143 -57.13 -7.25 0.64
C GLU A 143 -58.52 -6.60 0.71
N ARG A 144 -58.61 -5.33 1.16
CA ARG A 144 -59.87 -4.57 1.18
C ARG A 144 -60.40 -4.29 -0.22
N LEU A 145 -59.53 -3.97 -1.17
CA LEU A 145 -59.92 -3.69 -2.56
C LEU A 145 -60.44 -4.97 -3.22
N GLN A 146 -59.80 -6.10 -2.98
CA GLN A 146 -60.28 -7.41 -3.43
C GLN A 146 -61.65 -7.73 -2.81
N ALA A 147 -61.84 -7.52 -1.51
CA ALA A 147 -63.15 -7.70 -0.87
C ALA A 147 -64.21 -6.73 -1.42
N ILE A 148 -63.83 -5.49 -1.75
CA ILE A 148 -64.73 -4.53 -2.40
C ILE A 148 -65.04 -4.95 -3.84
N GLU A 149 -64.09 -5.51 -4.59
CA GLU A 149 -64.35 -6.03 -5.94
C GLU A 149 -65.29 -7.24 -5.90
N GLU A 150 -65.13 -8.12 -4.91
CA GLU A 150 -66.03 -9.23 -4.63
C GLU A 150 -67.44 -8.74 -4.22
N LEU A 151 -67.52 -7.66 -3.43
CA LEU A 151 -68.78 -7.01 -3.02
C LEU A 151 -69.41 -6.13 -4.12
N LYS A 152 -68.61 -5.54 -5.02
CA LYS A 152 -69.05 -4.71 -6.15
C LYS A 152 -69.71 -5.54 -7.25
N GLY A 153 -69.67 -6.88 -7.14
CA GLY A 153 -70.65 -7.75 -7.78
C GLY A 153 -72.11 -7.43 -7.39
N GLN A 154 -72.34 -6.58 -6.39
CA GLN A 154 -73.63 -6.08 -5.93
C GLN A 154 -73.51 -4.60 -5.48
N ALA A 155 -73.66 -3.62 -6.38
CA ALA A 155 -73.47 -2.21 -6.02
C ALA A 155 -74.73 -1.34 -6.22
N ASP A 156 -75.19 -0.71 -5.14
CA ASP A 156 -75.87 0.60 -5.13
C ASP A 156 -75.73 1.32 -3.76
N ALA A 157 -74.59 1.98 -3.48
CA ALA A 157 -74.40 2.80 -2.25
C ALA A 157 -73.25 3.83 -2.34
N GLY A 158 -72.96 4.40 -3.53
CA GLY A 158 -71.77 5.24 -3.76
C GLY A 158 -71.87 6.72 -3.32
N THR A 159 -73.07 7.26 -3.11
CA THR A 159 -73.27 8.72 -3.20
C THR A 159 -73.12 9.49 -1.88
N VAL A 160 -73.19 8.83 -0.73
CA VAL A 160 -73.22 9.50 0.60
C VAL A 160 -71.82 9.68 1.21
N VAL A 161 -70.84 8.86 0.83
CA VAL A 161 -69.48 8.90 1.38
C VAL A 161 -68.67 10.08 0.84
N ASP A 162 -68.87 10.46 -0.43
CA ASP A 162 -68.11 11.53 -1.08
C ASP A 162 -68.35 12.93 -0.48
N ALA A 163 -69.58 13.22 -0.05
CA ALA A 163 -69.92 14.53 0.53
C ALA A 163 -69.21 14.77 1.89
N ASN A 164 -69.17 13.76 2.76
CA ASN A 164 -68.53 13.84 4.08
C ASN A 164 -66.99 13.94 3.96
N VAL A 165 -66.41 13.30 2.94
CA VAL A 165 -64.96 13.39 2.67
C VAL A 165 -64.60 14.79 2.14
N ALA A 166 -65.41 15.34 1.23
CA ALA A 166 -65.20 16.68 0.70
C ALA A 166 -65.27 17.76 1.81
N GLU A 167 -66.23 17.65 2.74
CA GLU A 167 -66.37 18.58 3.86
C GLU A 167 -65.16 18.56 4.81
N LYS A 168 -64.70 17.37 5.21
CA LYS A 168 -63.50 17.23 6.05
C LYS A 168 -62.24 17.74 5.37
N LEU A 169 -62.12 17.52 4.06
CA LEU A 169 -60.99 17.99 3.26
C LEU A 169 -60.95 19.53 3.19
N ALA A 170 -62.11 20.17 3.04
CA ALA A 170 -62.21 21.64 3.13
C ALA A 170 -61.84 22.16 4.52
N GLN A 171 -62.29 21.48 5.58
CA GLN A 171 -61.96 21.85 6.97
C GLN A 171 -60.46 21.75 7.25
N LEU A 172 -59.81 20.66 6.82
CA LEU A 172 -58.36 20.47 6.95
C LEU A 172 -57.56 21.52 6.17
N LYS A 173 -57.97 21.85 4.94
CA LYS A 173 -57.33 22.92 4.15
C LYS A 173 -57.38 24.27 4.86
N ASN A 174 -58.52 24.61 5.47
CA ASN A 174 -58.66 25.84 6.24
C ASN A 174 -57.80 25.85 7.51
N GLN A 175 -57.63 24.71 8.17
CA GLN A 175 -56.72 24.58 9.32
C GLN A 175 -55.26 24.76 8.91
N VAL A 176 -54.83 24.12 7.81
CA VAL A 176 -53.48 24.27 7.25
C VAL A 176 -53.19 25.73 6.92
N ALA A 177 -54.09 26.40 6.19
CA ALA A 177 -53.92 27.82 5.86
C ALA A 177 -53.86 28.72 7.11
N THR A 178 -54.59 28.38 8.17
CA THR A 178 -54.56 29.12 9.44
C THR A 178 -53.24 28.92 10.18
N LEU A 179 -52.71 27.70 10.19
CA LEU A 179 -51.44 27.34 10.83
C LEU A 179 -50.26 27.97 10.09
N GLU A 180 -50.24 27.90 8.75
CA GLU A 180 -49.22 28.53 7.91
C GLU A 180 -49.16 30.04 8.16
N LYS A 181 -50.31 30.72 8.15
CA LYS A 181 -50.39 32.16 8.47
C LYS A 181 -49.95 32.48 9.89
N ARG A 182 -50.10 31.55 10.84
CA ARG A 182 -49.61 31.73 12.21
C ARG A 182 -48.09 31.55 12.29
N GLU A 183 -47.55 30.55 11.59
CA GLU A 183 -46.11 30.31 11.50
C GLU A 183 -45.38 31.50 10.89
N GLU A 184 -45.88 32.04 9.77
CA GLU A 184 -45.32 33.24 9.15
C GLU A 184 -45.28 34.42 10.12
N ARG A 185 -46.35 34.61 10.90
CA ARG A 185 -46.40 35.64 11.93
C ARG A 185 -45.39 35.39 13.04
N TYR A 186 -45.21 34.14 13.48
CA TYR A 186 -44.19 33.82 14.48
C TYR A 186 -42.78 34.07 13.97
N LYS A 187 -42.48 33.71 12.71
CA LYS A 187 -41.19 34.02 12.08
C LYS A 187 -40.96 35.53 12.01
N ALA A 188 -41.97 36.30 11.59
CA ALA A 188 -41.88 37.76 11.52
C ALA A 188 -41.64 38.39 12.90
N VAL A 189 -42.42 37.98 13.91
CA VAL A 189 -42.26 38.46 15.28
C VAL A 189 -40.90 38.06 15.85
N PHE A 190 -40.44 36.84 15.60
CA PHE A 190 -39.12 36.39 16.06
C PHE A 190 -38.00 37.23 15.44
N LEU A 191 -38.05 37.48 14.14
CA LEU A 191 -37.09 38.35 13.45
C LEU A 191 -37.10 39.77 14.02
N GLU A 192 -38.28 40.34 14.26
CA GLU A 192 -38.42 41.65 14.88
C GLU A 192 -37.80 41.67 16.29
N ARG A 193 -38.12 40.68 17.13
CA ARG A 193 -37.61 40.59 18.51
C ARG A 193 -36.10 40.39 18.54
N ILE A 194 -35.55 39.53 17.69
CA ILE A 194 -34.10 39.33 17.56
C ILE A 194 -33.43 40.60 17.04
N SER A 195 -34.03 41.32 16.10
CA SER A 195 -33.50 42.60 15.62
C SER A 195 -33.41 43.64 16.73
N VAL A 196 -34.47 43.80 17.52
CA VAL A 196 -34.49 44.69 18.70
C VAL A 196 -33.42 44.28 19.70
N PHE A 197 -33.31 42.99 20.01
CA PHE A 197 -32.29 42.48 20.93
C PHE A 197 -30.88 42.73 20.42
N ARG A 198 -30.59 42.41 19.15
CA ARG A 198 -29.28 42.67 18.54
C ARG A 198 -28.93 44.15 18.56
N LYS A 199 -29.90 45.04 18.27
CA LYS A 199 -29.71 46.48 18.35
C LYS A 199 -29.38 46.92 19.78
N ALA A 200 -30.10 46.42 20.79
CA ALA A 200 -29.83 46.70 22.19
C ALA A 200 -28.43 46.22 22.62
N CYS A 201 -28.03 45.00 22.23
CA CYS A 201 -26.68 44.48 22.48
C CYS A 201 -25.59 45.35 21.83
N CYS A 202 -25.80 45.80 20.58
CA CYS A 202 -24.88 46.71 19.91
C CYS A 202 -24.76 48.04 20.66
N SER A 203 -25.88 48.60 21.12
CA SER A 203 -25.90 49.87 21.85
C SER A 203 -25.27 49.76 23.25
N LEU A 204 -25.46 48.64 23.95
CA LEU A 204 -24.95 48.46 25.32
C LEU A 204 -23.49 48.01 25.36
N PHE A 205 -23.08 47.12 24.47
CA PHE A 205 -21.78 46.46 24.54
C PHE A 205 -20.84 46.79 23.37
N GLY A 206 -21.31 47.55 22.37
CA GLY A 206 -20.49 48.07 21.28
C GLY A 206 -20.06 47.05 20.21
N TYR A 207 -20.43 45.77 20.34
CA TYR A 207 -20.16 44.74 19.32
C TYR A 207 -21.42 44.41 18.50
N GLN A 208 -21.24 44.28 17.18
CA GLN A 208 -22.31 43.85 16.28
C GLN A 208 -22.27 42.32 16.14
N VAL A 209 -23.33 41.60 16.50
CA VAL A 209 -23.39 40.13 16.37
C VAL A 209 -23.69 39.73 14.92
N ASN A 210 -22.90 40.20 13.97
CA ASN A 210 -23.08 39.91 12.55
C ASN A 210 -21.81 39.27 12.00
N GLY A 211 -21.92 38.04 11.51
CA GLY A 211 -21.10 37.48 10.43
C GLY A 211 -19.57 37.60 10.51
N TYR A 212 -18.93 37.56 11.68
CA TYR A 212 -17.46 37.54 11.81
C TYR A 212 -16.78 36.27 11.26
N THR A 213 -17.55 35.38 10.63
CA THR A 213 -17.11 34.04 10.19
C THR A 213 -16.14 34.04 9.01
N SER A 214 -15.71 35.21 8.50
CA SER A 214 -14.89 35.27 7.28
C SER A 214 -13.68 36.21 7.34
N GLN A 215 -13.30 36.73 8.52
CA GLN A 215 -12.09 37.54 8.67
C GLN A 215 -10.95 36.74 9.30
N HIS A 216 -9.84 36.59 8.56
CA HIS A 216 -8.64 35.88 9.01
C HIS A 216 -8.02 36.48 10.29
N GLU A 217 -8.18 37.79 10.50
CA GLU A 217 -7.73 38.51 11.71
C GLU A 217 -8.44 38.03 13.00
N ILE A 218 -9.66 37.52 12.89
CA ILE A 218 -10.47 37.07 14.03
C ILE A 218 -10.04 35.68 14.51
N ALA A 219 -9.48 34.86 13.61
CA ALA A 219 -9.03 33.51 13.93
C ALA A 219 -7.93 33.50 15.00
N GLN A 220 -6.95 34.40 14.89
CA GLN A 220 -5.87 34.52 15.87
C GLN A 220 -6.40 34.95 17.25
N GLN A 221 -7.38 35.84 17.28
CA GLN A 221 -8.01 36.27 18.53
C GLN A 221 -8.85 35.15 19.16
N VAL A 222 -9.53 34.33 18.35
CA VAL A 222 -10.25 33.16 18.85
C VAL A 222 -9.29 32.15 19.51
N ASP A 223 -8.13 31.90 18.89
CA ASP A 223 -7.12 31.02 19.49
C ASP A 223 -6.61 31.52 20.85
N ILE A 224 -6.40 32.82 20.99
CA ILE A 224 -5.90 33.41 22.23
C ILE A 224 -7.00 33.50 23.29
N PHE A 225 -8.12 34.16 23.00
CA PHE A 225 -9.13 34.47 24.01
C PHE A 225 -10.09 33.31 24.28
N ILE A 226 -10.45 32.53 23.25
CA ILE A 226 -11.38 31.40 23.41
C ILE A 226 -10.63 30.11 23.73
N ARG A 227 -9.58 29.74 22.98
CA ARG A 227 -8.89 28.45 23.23
C ARG A 227 -7.91 28.51 24.40
N LYS A 228 -7.08 29.56 24.48
CA LYS A 228 -6.05 29.66 25.53
C LYS A 228 -6.57 30.23 26.85
N MET A 229 -7.45 31.24 26.81
CA MET A 229 -7.97 31.89 28.03
C MET A 229 -9.40 31.45 28.41
N ASN A 230 -10.06 30.64 27.57
CA ASN A 230 -11.42 30.12 27.81
C ASN A 230 -12.44 31.20 28.21
N SER A 231 -12.35 32.40 27.63
CA SER A 231 -13.17 33.56 28.01
C SER A 231 -13.76 34.27 26.79
N ILE A 232 -15.02 33.97 26.52
CA ILE A 232 -15.83 34.67 25.51
C ILE A 232 -15.99 36.16 25.84
N PRO A 233 -16.24 36.58 27.10
CA PRO A 233 -16.31 38.01 27.41
C PRO A 233 -15.02 38.77 27.08
N ALA A 234 -13.85 38.20 27.40
CA ALA A 234 -12.56 38.82 27.09
C ALA A 234 -12.34 38.99 25.57
N PHE A 235 -12.72 37.98 24.79
CA PHE A 235 -12.73 38.05 23.33
C PHE A 235 -13.62 39.19 22.82
N THR A 236 -14.88 39.27 23.29
CA THR A 236 -15.83 40.30 22.84
C THR A 236 -15.40 41.71 23.22
N ALA A 237 -14.80 41.90 24.40
CA ALA A 237 -14.30 43.19 24.84
C ALA A 237 -13.12 43.67 23.97
N ASN A 238 -12.20 42.75 23.63
CA ASN A 238 -11.07 43.05 22.74
C ASN A 238 -11.56 43.50 21.35
N LEU A 239 -12.54 42.78 20.79
CA LEU A 239 -13.13 43.11 19.48
C LEU A 239 -13.81 44.49 19.47
N THR A 240 -14.51 44.84 20.56
CA THR A 240 -15.11 46.17 20.73
C THR A 240 -14.05 47.27 20.77
N MET A 241 -12.97 47.07 21.54
CA MET A 241 -11.86 48.03 21.65
C MET A 241 -11.14 48.25 20.32
N GLU A 242 -10.86 47.18 19.58
CA GLU A 242 -10.19 47.29 18.29
C GLU A 242 -11.08 48.00 17.25
N SER A 243 -12.38 47.71 17.25
CA SER A 243 -13.36 48.38 16.39
C SER A 243 -13.54 49.86 16.75
N PHE A 244 -13.35 50.23 18.02
CA PHE A 244 -13.32 51.63 18.46
C PHE A 244 -12.05 52.33 17.98
N ASN A 245 -10.88 51.75 18.24
CA ASN A 245 -9.59 52.32 17.81
C ASN A 245 -9.53 52.53 16.28
N LYS A 246 -9.99 51.54 15.49
CA LYS A 246 -10.05 51.68 14.02
C LYS A 246 -10.95 52.85 13.57
N ARG A 247 -12.02 53.16 14.31
CA ARG A 247 -12.92 54.29 14.03
C ARG A 247 -12.39 55.64 14.53
N SER A 248 -11.51 55.65 15.52
CA SER A 248 -10.93 56.88 16.10
C SER A 248 -9.61 57.33 15.44
N ILE A 249 -9.02 56.49 14.58
CA ILE A 249 -7.75 56.77 13.86
C ILE A 249 -8.02 57.34 12.44
N CYS A 250 -9.29 57.56 12.07
CA CYS A 250 -9.72 58.40 10.94
C CYS A 250 -10.37 59.68 11.46
#